data_AF-Q3SZJ8-F1
#
_entry.id   AF-Q3SZJ8-F1
#
_cell.length_a   1.000
_cell.length_b   1.000
_cell.length_c   1.000
_cell.angle_alpha   90.00
_cell.angle_beta   90.00
_cell.angle_gamma   90.00
#
_symmetry.space_group_name_H-M   'P 1'
#
loop_
_entity.id
_entity.type
_entity.pdbx_description
1 polymer ?
#
loop_
_entity_poly.entity_id
_entity_poly.type
_entity_poly.pdbx_seq_one_letter_code
_entity_poly.pdbx_strand_id
1 'polypeptide(L)'
;MAPEMDQFYRSTMAIYKSILEQFNPALENLVYLGNNYLRAFHALSEAAEVYFNAIQKIGEQALQSSTSQILGEILVQMSDTQRHLNSDLEVVVQTFHGDLLQHMEKNTKLDMQFIKDSRQHYEMEYRHRAANLEKSMSQLWRMERKRDKNAREMKESVNRLHAQMQAFVSESQRAAELEEKRRYRFLAEKHLLLSNTFLQFFGRARGMLQNRVLLWKEQSEASRSPSRAHSPGLLGPVLGPPYPSGRLTPTRLDMVRPWAPPPPPFAPPPPPAPSAGPWGLRPAAWSLLPPRAPVYAAPLRRSFRPGAASAPPWWLGRRPENPYAEAWDWGWGLE
;
A
#
# COMPACT_ATOMS: atom_id res chain seq x y z
N MET A 1 -30.98 -21.80 26.75
CA MET A 1 -29.87 -20.82 26.70
C MET A 1 -30.45 -19.49 26.25
N ALA A 2 -30.09 -18.37 26.87
CA ALA A 2 -30.65 -17.07 26.48
C ALA A 2 -30.23 -16.73 25.03
N PRO A 3 -31.15 -16.29 24.15
CA PRO A 3 -30.88 -16.06 22.73
C PRO A 3 -29.75 -15.05 22.47
N GLU A 4 -29.52 -14.11 23.39
CA GLU A 4 -28.44 -13.13 23.32
C GLU A 4 -27.04 -13.78 23.40
N MET A 5 -26.83 -14.79 24.25
CA MET A 5 -25.52 -15.45 24.37
C MET A 5 -25.14 -16.30 23.15
N ASP A 6 -26.15 -16.81 22.43
CA ASP A 6 -25.95 -17.50 21.14
C ASP A 6 -25.55 -16.49 20.05
N GLN A 7 -26.09 -15.28 20.08
CA GLN A 7 -25.71 -14.21 19.16
C GLN A 7 -24.24 -13.80 19.32
N PHE A 8 -23.77 -13.59 20.57
CA PHE A 8 -22.36 -13.28 20.84
C PHE A 8 -21.43 -14.39 20.33
N TYR A 9 -21.81 -15.65 20.55
CA TYR A 9 -21.06 -16.81 20.06
C TYR A 9 -20.95 -16.82 18.54
N ARG A 10 -22.08 -16.72 17.84
CA ARG A 10 -22.11 -16.70 16.37
C ARG A 10 -21.30 -15.54 15.81
N SER A 11 -21.42 -14.35 16.39
CA SER A 11 -20.65 -13.17 15.97
C SER A 11 -19.15 -13.39 16.15
N THR A 12 -18.72 -13.86 17.32
CA THR A 12 -17.30 -14.15 17.61
C THR A 12 -16.74 -15.19 16.64
N MET A 13 -17.49 -16.27 16.38
CA MET A 13 -17.10 -17.30 15.42
C MET A 13 -17.07 -16.79 13.97
N ALA A 14 -17.98 -15.90 13.60
CA ALA A 14 -18.00 -15.28 12.28
C ALA A 14 -16.76 -14.40 12.05
N ILE A 15 -16.28 -13.66 13.05
CA ILE A 15 -15.06 -12.85 12.95
C ILE A 15 -13.84 -13.76 12.68
N TYR A 16 -13.63 -14.79 13.51
CA TYR A 16 -12.52 -15.72 13.29
C TYR A 16 -12.61 -16.44 11.93
N LYS A 17 -13.83 -16.79 11.48
CA LYS A 17 -14.06 -17.38 10.17
C LYS A 17 -13.70 -16.40 9.04
N SER A 18 -14.13 -15.14 9.15
CA SER A 18 -13.81 -14.06 8.20
C SER A 18 -12.31 -13.87 8.06
N ILE A 19 -11.58 -13.83 9.18
CA ILE A 19 -10.11 -13.70 9.14
C ILE A 19 -9.45 -14.88 8.40
N LEU A 20 -9.86 -16.11 8.70
CA LEU A 20 -9.27 -17.31 8.11
C LEU A 20 -9.61 -17.49 6.63
N GLU A 21 -10.86 -17.22 6.26
CA GLU A 21 -11.38 -17.60 4.94
C GLU A 21 -11.43 -16.42 3.96
N GLN A 22 -11.34 -15.18 4.44
CA GLN A 22 -11.41 -13.98 3.60
C GLN A 22 -10.14 -13.16 3.72
N PHE A 23 -9.79 -12.68 4.92
CA PHE A 23 -8.66 -11.75 5.09
C PHE A 23 -7.32 -12.39 4.70
N ASN A 24 -6.98 -13.55 5.28
CA ASN A 24 -5.70 -14.20 5.02
C ASN A 24 -5.53 -14.60 3.54
N PRO A 25 -6.49 -15.27 2.88
CA PRO A 25 -6.41 -15.54 1.45
C PRO A 25 -6.29 -14.28 0.59
N ALA A 26 -7.00 -13.20 0.95
CA ALA A 26 -6.87 -11.92 0.26
C ALA A 26 -5.47 -11.32 0.43
N LEU A 27 -4.86 -11.45 1.62
CA LEU A 27 -3.52 -10.99 1.90
C LEU A 27 -2.46 -11.80 1.13
N GLU A 28 -2.61 -13.13 1.02
CA GLU A 28 -1.76 -13.96 0.16
C GLU A 28 -1.84 -13.54 -1.31
N ASN A 29 -3.06 -13.33 -1.82
CA ASN A 29 -3.24 -12.83 -3.18
C ASN A 29 -2.61 -11.44 -3.37
N LEU A 30 -2.69 -10.57 -2.36
CA LEU A 30 -2.05 -9.26 -2.41
C LEU A 30 -0.52 -9.37 -2.45
N VAL A 31 0.09 -10.33 -1.75
CA VAL A 31 1.54 -10.63 -1.89
C VAL A 31 1.86 -11.05 -3.33
N TYR A 32 1.04 -11.92 -3.94
CA TYR A 32 1.23 -12.33 -5.33
C TYR A 32 1.16 -11.13 -6.30
N LEU A 33 0.12 -10.30 -6.17
CA LEU A 33 -0.05 -9.10 -6.99
C LEU A 33 1.10 -8.10 -6.77
N GLY A 34 1.55 -7.94 -5.53
CA GLY A 34 2.69 -7.08 -5.21
C GLY A 34 3.99 -7.55 -5.84
N ASN A 35 4.26 -8.86 -5.86
CA ASN A 35 5.41 -9.42 -6.56
C ASN A 35 5.31 -9.26 -8.09
N ASN A 36 4.11 -9.32 -8.66
CA ASN A 36 3.92 -9.01 -10.08
C ASN A 36 4.22 -7.54 -10.37
N TYR A 37 3.77 -6.64 -9.50
CA TYR A 37 4.06 -5.22 -9.62
C TYR A 37 5.57 -4.95 -9.53
N LEU A 38 6.26 -5.58 -8.56
CA LEU A 38 7.71 -5.50 -8.40
C LEU A 38 8.47 -5.97 -9.66
N ARG A 39 8.04 -7.08 -10.27
CA ARG A 39 8.65 -7.57 -11.53
C ARG A 39 8.46 -6.59 -12.69
N ALA A 40 7.26 -6.03 -12.85
CA ALA A 40 6.99 -5.03 -13.88
C ALA A 40 7.86 -3.78 -13.68
N PHE A 41 8.12 -3.42 -12.43
CA PHE A 41 8.98 -2.30 -12.09
C PHE A 41 10.43 -2.51 -12.50
N HIS A 42 11.02 -3.66 -12.15
CA HIS A 42 12.40 -3.97 -12.55
C HIS A 42 12.54 -4.00 -14.07
N ALA A 43 11.58 -4.60 -14.79
CA ALA A 43 11.58 -4.60 -16.25
C ALA A 43 11.53 -3.17 -16.83
N LEU A 44 10.75 -2.26 -16.23
CA LEU A 44 10.73 -0.86 -16.62
C LEU A 44 12.08 -0.18 -16.37
N SER A 45 12.70 -0.40 -15.21
CA SER A 45 14.00 0.17 -14.85
C SER A 45 15.10 -0.28 -15.82
N GLU A 46 15.14 -1.59 -16.15
CA GLU A 46 16.09 -2.16 -17.12
C GLU A 46 15.88 -1.58 -18.53
N ALA A 47 14.62 -1.50 -18.98
CA ALA A 47 14.30 -0.93 -20.29
C ALA A 47 14.68 0.56 -20.38
N ALA A 48 14.44 1.32 -19.31
CA ALA A 48 14.83 2.72 -19.23
C ALA A 48 16.35 2.89 -19.25
N GLU A 49 17.10 2.06 -18.51
CA GLU A 49 18.57 2.07 -18.53
C GLU A 49 19.12 1.86 -19.95
N VAL A 50 18.59 0.88 -20.70
CA VAL A 50 19.00 0.63 -22.09
C VAL A 50 18.71 1.85 -22.98
N TYR A 51 17.53 2.45 -22.84
CA TYR A 51 17.13 3.64 -23.62
C TYR A 51 18.05 4.83 -23.35
N PHE A 52 18.27 5.18 -22.09
CA PHE A 52 19.09 6.35 -21.74
C PHE A 52 20.57 6.12 -21.97
N ASN A 53 21.07 4.88 -21.90
CA ASN A 53 22.43 4.57 -22.37
C ASN A 53 22.60 4.80 -23.88
N ALA A 54 21.56 4.57 -24.69
CA ALA A 54 21.59 4.90 -26.11
C ALA A 54 21.58 6.43 -26.35
N ILE A 55 20.78 7.19 -25.58
CA ILE A 55 20.80 8.67 -25.61
C ILE A 55 22.19 9.21 -25.24
N GLN A 56 22.80 8.67 -24.18
CA GLN A 56 24.14 9.07 -23.76
C GLN A 56 25.17 8.88 -24.88
N LYS A 57 25.18 7.74 -25.56
CA LYS A 57 26.09 7.47 -26.68
C LYS A 57 25.93 8.47 -27.84
N ILE A 58 24.69 8.88 -28.14
CA ILE A 58 24.43 9.94 -29.14
C ILE A 58 24.98 11.28 -28.63
N GLY A 59 24.81 11.58 -27.34
CA GLY A 59 25.41 12.75 -26.70
C GLY A 59 26.94 12.77 -26.81
N GLU A 60 27.58 11.62 -26.54
CA GLU A 60 29.04 11.45 -26.67
C GLU A 60 29.54 11.66 -28.10
N GLN A 61 28.77 11.25 -29.12
CA GLN A 61 29.08 11.56 -30.52
C GLN A 61 28.97 13.06 -30.81
N ALA A 62 27.92 13.72 -30.31
CA ALA A 62 27.72 15.16 -30.48
C ALA A 62 28.81 15.99 -29.77
N LEU A 63 29.37 15.50 -28.67
CA LEU A 63 30.52 16.12 -28.00
C LEU A 63 31.79 16.15 -28.87
N GLN A 64 31.95 15.20 -29.79
CA GLN A 64 33.07 15.18 -30.75
C GLN A 64 32.82 16.08 -31.97
N SER A 65 31.62 16.64 -32.11
CA SER A 65 31.29 17.60 -33.18
C SER A 65 31.89 18.97 -32.89
N SER A 66 32.25 19.73 -33.94
CA SER A 66 32.71 21.11 -33.79
C SER A 66 31.60 22.11 -33.49
N THR A 67 30.34 21.77 -33.79
CA THR A 67 29.20 22.71 -33.70
C THR A 67 28.12 22.28 -32.71
N SER A 68 28.18 21.05 -32.19
CA SER A 68 27.08 20.46 -31.41
C SER A 68 27.45 20.07 -29.98
N GLN A 69 28.60 20.54 -29.47
CA GLN A 69 29.12 20.20 -28.15
C GLN A 69 28.09 20.45 -27.03
N ILE A 70 27.48 21.64 -27.01
CA ILE A 70 26.46 21.99 -26.00
C ILE A 70 25.26 21.03 -26.05
N LEU A 71 24.83 20.62 -27.24
CA LEU A 71 23.74 19.64 -27.39
C LEU A 71 24.17 18.25 -26.90
N GLY A 72 25.42 17.87 -27.14
CA GLY A 72 26.02 16.65 -26.60
C GLY A 72 26.03 16.64 -25.07
N GLU A 73 26.44 17.74 -24.44
CA GLU A 73 26.41 17.90 -22.98
C GLU A 73 24.99 17.73 -22.42
N ILE A 74 23.99 18.36 -23.03
CA ILE A 74 22.58 18.25 -22.62
C ILE A 74 22.11 16.78 -22.67
N LEU A 75 22.41 16.05 -23.75
CA LEU A 75 21.98 14.66 -23.92
C LEU A 75 22.62 13.72 -22.89
N VAL A 76 23.92 13.91 -22.60
CA VAL A 76 24.61 13.16 -21.53
C VAL A 76 23.99 13.49 -20.18
N GLN A 77 23.76 14.77 -19.87
CA GLN A 77 23.14 15.18 -18.61
C GLN A 77 21.70 14.66 -18.43
N MET A 78 20.92 14.57 -19.52
CA MET A 78 19.58 13.98 -19.48
C MET A 78 19.65 12.50 -19.09
N SER A 79 20.60 11.77 -19.68
CA SER A 79 20.82 10.35 -19.40
C SER A 79 21.29 10.14 -17.96
N ASP A 80 22.24 10.95 -17.48
CA ASP A 80 22.69 10.90 -16.09
C ASP A 80 21.58 11.25 -15.12
N THR A 81 20.75 12.26 -15.41
CA THR A 81 19.61 12.65 -14.57
C THR A 81 18.62 11.50 -14.44
N GLN A 82 18.33 10.79 -15.53
CA GLN A 82 17.45 9.63 -15.46
C GLN A 82 18.07 8.48 -14.66
N ARG A 83 19.38 8.22 -14.80
CA ARG A 83 20.07 7.21 -13.98
C ARG A 83 19.97 7.51 -12.48
N HIS A 84 20.14 8.78 -12.10
CA HIS A 84 19.96 9.23 -10.72
C HIS A 84 18.53 9.03 -10.24
N LEU A 85 17.52 9.39 -11.05
CA LEU A 85 16.12 9.17 -10.70
C LEU A 85 15.79 7.68 -10.51
N ASN A 86 16.30 6.80 -11.38
CA ASN A 86 16.14 5.35 -11.23
C ASN A 86 16.80 4.83 -9.94
N SER A 87 18.01 5.32 -9.61
CA SER A 87 18.69 4.95 -8.37
C SER A 87 17.94 5.42 -7.13
N ASP A 88 17.41 6.65 -7.13
CA ASP A 88 16.61 7.19 -6.02
C ASP A 88 15.29 6.43 -5.83
N LEU A 89 14.73 5.96 -6.94
CA LEU A 89 13.50 5.20 -7.00
C LEU A 89 13.68 3.77 -6.45
N GLU A 90 14.87 3.18 -6.57
CA GLU A 90 15.20 1.86 -6.02
C GLU A 90 14.98 1.79 -4.49
N VAL A 91 15.14 2.90 -3.78
CA VAL A 91 14.82 2.97 -2.34
C VAL A 91 13.34 2.66 -2.08
N VAL A 92 12.44 3.16 -2.93
CA VAL A 92 11.01 2.88 -2.82
C VAL A 92 10.72 1.41 -3.09
N VAL A 93 11.40 0.82 -4.06
CA VAL A 93 11.30 -0.60 -4.41
C VAL A 93 11.74 -1.49 -3.25
N GLN A 94 12.85 -1.14 -2.62
CA GLN A 94 13.37 -1.85 -1.45
C GLN A 94 12.40 -1.78 -0.28
N THR A 95 11.82 -0.60 0.03
CA THR A 95 10.76 -0.48 1.04
C THR A 95 9.53 -1.31 0.68
N PHE A 96 9.09 -1.29 -0.58
CA PHE A 96 7.95 -2.08 -1.02
C PHE A 96 8.19 -3.58 -0.85
N HIS A 97 9.37 -4.07 -1.27
CA HIS A 97 9.70 -5.48 -1.17
C HIS A 97 9.95 -5.91 0.28
N GLY A 98 10.89 -5.24 0.97
CA GLY A 98 11.36 -5.61 2.30
C GLY A 98 10.36 -5.27 3.40
N ASP A 99 9.92 -4.02 3.49
CA ASP A 99 9.12 -3.57 4.62
C ASP A 99 7.63 -3.91 4.49
N LEU A 100 7.13 -4.15 3.26
CA LEU A 100 5.73 -4.47 3.00
C LEU A 100 5.53 -5.93 2.57
N LEU A 101 6.05 -6.36 1.42
CA LEU A 101 5.73 -7.68 0.85
C LEU A 101 6.26 -8.84 1.70
N GLN A 102 7.51 -8.77 2.15
CA GLN A 102 8.08 -9.82 3.01
C GLN A 102 7.37 -9.91 4.37
N HIS A 103 7.01 -8.76 4.96
CA HIS A 103 6.24 -8.73 6.20
C HIS A 103 4.86 -9.35 6.03
N MET A 104 4.14 -9.03 4.95
CA MET A 104 2.85 -9.65 4.64
C MET A 104 2.99 -11.17 4.46
N GLU A 105 3.97 -11.63 3.68
CA GLU A 105 4.19 -13.06 3.44
C GLU A 105 4.46 -13.83 4.73
N LYS A 106 5.30 -13.28 5.62
CA LYS A 106 5.59 -13.86 6.92
C LYS A 106 4.33 -13.92 7.79
N ASN A 107 3.61 -12.81 7.85
CA ASN A 107 2.45 -12.66 8.72
C ASN A 107 1.34 -13.64 8.33
N THR A 108 0.99 -13.76 7.04
CA THR A 108 -0.11 -14.65 6.64
C THR A 108 0.13 -16.12 7.01
N LYS A 109 1.38 -16.59 6.93
CA LYS A 109 1.74 -17.98 7.30
C LYS A 109 1.54 -18.25 8.79
N LEU A 110 1.96 -17.32 9.66
CA LEU A 110 1.83 -17.47 11.11
C LEU A 110 0.40 -17.22 11.59
N ASP A 111 -0.30 -16.29 10.94
CA ASP A 111 -1.62 -15.83 11.33
C ASP A 111 -2.68 -16.93 11.25
N MET A 112 -2.58 -17.76 10.21
CA MET A 112 -3.47 -18.89 9.98
C MET A 112 -3.53 -19.84 11.19
N GLN A 113 -2.37 -20.16 11.78
CA GLN A 113 -2.30 -21.05 12.93
C GLN A 113 -2.81 -20.36 14.20
N PHE A 114 -2.37 -19.12 14.44
CA PHE A 114 -2.78 -18.34 15.60
C PHE A 114 -4.31 -18.17 15.69
N ILE A 115 -4.97 -17.86 14.57
CA ILE A 115 -6.43 -17.70 14.55
C ILE A 115 -7.16 -19.04 14.68
N LYS A 116 -6.64 -20.12 14.09
CA LYS A 116 -7.22 -21.47 14.29
C LYS A 116 -7.21 -21.87 15.76
N ASP A 117 -6.08 -21.69 16.43
CA ASP A 117 -5.94 -22.03 17.84
C ASP A 117 -6.81 -21.15 18.74
N SER A 118 -6.86 -19.84 18.46
CA SER A 118 -7.72 -18.90 19.18
C SER A 118 -9.20 -19.25 19.02
N ARG A 119 -9.63 -19.61 17.80
CA ARG A 119 -11.01 -20.05 17.51
C ARG A 119 -11.36 -21.32 18.26
N GLN A 120 -10.51 -22.33 18.20
CA GLN A 120 -10.72 -23.62 18.89
C GLN A 120 -10.76 -23.45 20.41
N HIS A 121 -9.86 -22.64 20.96
CA HIS A 121 -9.83 -22.37 22.39
C HIS A 121 -11.12 -21.70 22.88
N TYR A 122 -11.58 -20.66 22.17
CA TYR A 122 -12.86 -20.01 22.48
C TYR A 122 -14.03 -21.01 22.42
N GLU A 123 -14.07 -21.84 21.37
CA GLU A 123 -15.14 -22.80 21.17
C GLU A 123 -15.20 -23.85 22.30
N MET A 124 -14.04 -24.34 22.73
CA MET A 124 -13.90 -25.26 23.86
C MET A 124 -14.39 -24.64 25.17
N GLU A 125 -13.90 -23.44 25.50
CA GLU A 125 -14.27 -22.71 26.72
C GLU A 125 -15.77 -22.37 26.74
N TYR A 126 -16.33 -21.94 25.60
CA TYR A 126 -17.75 -21.66 25.46
C TYR A 126 -18.58 -22.91 25.77
N ARG A 127 -18.28 -24.05 25.13
CA ARG A 127 -18.99 -25.31 25.36
C ARG A 127 -18.89 -25.76 26.81
N HIS A 128 -17.71 -25.65 27.41
CA HIS A 128 -17.49 -26.03 28.81
C HIS A 128 -18.36 -25.20 29.76
N ARG A 129 -18.36 -23.87 29.60
CA ARG A 129 -19.15 -22.95 30.44
C ARG A 129 -20.65 -23.12 30.22
N ALA A 130 -21.07 -23.30 28.97
CA ALA A 130 -22.48 -23.55 28.62
C ALA A 130 -23.00 -24.85 29.25
N ALA A 131 -22.25 -25.95 29.14
CA ALA A 131 -22.61 -27.23 29.74
C ALA A 131 -22.65 -27.15 31.28
N ASN A 132 -21.72 -26.42 31.91
CA ASN A 132 -21.72 -26.23 33.36
C ASN A 132 -22.94 -25.41 33.84
N LEU A 133 -23.30 -24.35 33.10
CA LEU A 133 -24.49 -23.55 33.39
C LEU A 133 -25.78 -24.38 33.24
N GLU A 134 -25.91 -25.15 32.16
CA GLU A 134 -27.06 -26.04 31.92
C GLU A 134 -27.20 -27.11 33.02
N LYS A 135 -26.09 -27.72 33.44
CA LYS A 135 -26.06 -28.67 34.56
C LYS A 135 -26.54 -28.03 35.86
N SER A 136 -26.07 -26.81 36.16
CA SER A 136 -26.43 -26.07 37.38
C SER A 136 -27.90 -25.65 37.36
N MET A 137 -28.42 -25.20 36.21
CA MET A 137 -29.85 -24.92 36.01
C MET A 137 -30.70 -26.18 36.20
N SER A 138 -30.29 -27.30 35.64
CA SER A 138 -31.00 -28.58 35.79
C SER A 138 -31.03 -29.07 37.24
N GLN A 139 -29.96 -28.85 38.01
CA GLN A 139 -29.90 -29.13 39.44
C GLN A 139 -30.85 -28.21 40.22
N LEU A 140 -30.84 -26.91 39.95
CA LEU A 140 -31.78 -25.95 40.55
C LEU A 140 -33.23 -26.40 40.34
N TRP A 141 -33.61 -26.72 39.11
CA TRP A 141 -34.97 -27.15 38.78
C TRP A 141 -35.38 -28.45 39.48
N ARG A 142 -34.42 -29.33 39.77
CA ARG A 142 -34.66 -30.56 40.54
C ARG A 142 -34.87 -30.26 42.02
N MET A 143 -34.09 -29.34 42.57
CA MET A 143 -34.19 -28.91 43.97
C MET A 143 -35.48 -28.15 44.25
N GLU A 144 -35.88 -27.24 43.34
CA GLU A 144 -37.15 -26.51 43.42
C GLU A 144 -38.35 -27.45 43.43
N ARG A 145 -38.35 -28.50 42.58
CA ARG A 145 -39.40 -29.55 42.58
C ARG A 145 -39.47 -30.33 43.89
N LYS A 146 -38.33 -30.55 44.54
CA LYS A 146 -38.24 -31.26 45.84
C LYS A 146 -38.45 -30.35 47.05
N ARG A 147 -38.69 -29.04 46.85
CA ARG A 147 -38.75 -28.02 47.90
C ARG A 147 -37.53 -28.06 48.83
N ASP A 148 -36.36 -28.28 48.24
CA ASP A 148 -35.09 -28.32 48.97
C ASP A 148 -34.78 -26.92 49.55
N LYS A 149 -34.36 -26.88 50.82
CA LYS A 149 -34.00 -25.64 51.52
C LYS A 149 -32.80 -24.93 50.87
N ASN A 150 -31.93 -25.69 50.20
CA ASN A 150 -30.71 -25.18 49.57
C ASN A 150 -30.96 -24.64 48.14
N ALA A 151 -32.20 -24.65 47.64
CA ALA A 151 -32.52 -24.15 46.29
C ALA A 151 -32.17 -22.66 46.11
N ARG A 152 -32.25 -21.85 47.18
CA ARG A 152 -31.89 -20.43 47.15
C ARG A 152 -30.41 -20.21 46.86
N GLU A 153 -29.54 -20.92 47.56
CA GLU A 153 -28.08 -20.85 47.33
C GLU A 153 -27.72 -21.34 45.92
N MET A 154 -28.36 -22.41 45.46
CA MET A 154 -28.18 -22.91 44.09
C MET A 154 -28.60 -21.85 43.05
N LYS A 155 -29.69 -21.12 43.29
CA LYS A 155 -30.15 -20.03 42.41
C LYS A 155 -29.14 -18.89 42.36
N GLU A 156 -28.56 -18.50 43.49
CA GLU A 156 -27.48 -17.50 43.54
C GLU A 156 -26.23 -17.97 42.78
N SER A 157 -25.88 -19.26 42.90
CA SER A 157 -24.79 -19.87 42.13
C SER A 157 -25.06 -19.84 40.61
N VAL A 158 -26.27 -20.19 40.17
CA VAL A 158 -26.68 -20.11 38.76
C VAL A 158 -26.61 -18.66 38.25
N ASN A 159 -27.09 -17.68 39.03
CA ASN A 159 -27.00 -16.26 38.65
C ASN A 159 -25.54 -15.80 38.48
N ARG A 160 -24.64 -16.24 39.38
CA ARG A 160 -23.21 -15.95 39.28
C ARG A 160 -22.59 -16.58 38.03
N LEU A 161 -22.91 -17.84 37.72
CA LEU A 161 -22.43 -18.53 36.52
C LEU A 161 -22.95 -17.85 35.24
N HIS A 162 -24.21 -17.39 35.24
CA HIS A 162 -24.78 -16.64 34.14
C HIS A 162 -24.04 -15.31 33.91
N ALA A 163 -23.76 -14.54 34.97
CA ALA A 163 -22.98 -13.31 34.87
C ALA A 163 -21.55 -13.55 34.36
N GLN A 164 -20.89 -14.63 34.83
CA GLN A 164 -19.56 -15.03 34.35
C GLN A 164 -19.59 -15.44 32.86
N MET A 165 -20.64 -16.12 32.42
CA MET A 165 -20.82 -16.47 31.01
C MET A 165 -21.03 -15.22 30.15
N GLN A 166 -21.87 -14.29 30.59
CA GLN A 166 -22.12 -13.02 29.89
C GLN A 166 -20.85 -12.18 29.74
N ALA A 167 -20.06 -12.05 30.82
CA ALA A 167 -18.78 -11.36 30.77
C ALA A 167 -17.81 -12.04 29.80
N PHE A 168 -17.74 -13.38 29.83
CA PHE A 168 -16.88 -14.14 28.92
C PHE A 168 -17.23 -13.95 27.45
N VAL A 169 -18.50 -14.04 27.07
CA VAL A 169 -18.90 -13.92 25.66
C VAL A 169 -18.70 -12.49 25.14
N SER A 170 -18.98 -11.47 25.96
CA SER A 170 -18.76 -10.07 25.59
C SER A 170 -17.28 -9.74 25.42
N GLU A 171 -16.44 -10.17 26.36
CA GLU A 171 -15.00 -9.93 26.31
C GLU A 171 -14.32 -10.69 25.17
N SER A 172 -14.76 -11.91 24.90
CA SER A 172 -14.24 -12.71 23.78
C SER A 172 -14.60 -12.10 22.42
N GLN A 173 -15.78 -11.50 22.29
CA GLN A 173 -16.17 -10.79 21.07
C GLN A 173 -15.27 -9.57 20.86
N ARG A 174 -15.09 -8.73 21.89
CA ARG A 174 -14.18 -7.58 21.82
C ARG A 174 -12.75 -7.99 21.45
N ALA A 175 -12.26 -9.09 22.02
CA ALA A 175 -10.94 -9.62 21.67
C ALA A 175 -10.87 -10.04 20.19
N ALA A 176 -11.89 -10.70 19.66
CA ALA A 176 -11.94 -11.08 18.25
C ALA A 176 -12.01 -9.86 17.31
N GLU A 177 -12.83 -8.85 17.65
CA GLU A 177 -12.91 -7.58 16.91
C GLU A 177 -11.57 -6.84 16.91
N LEU A 178 -10.84 -6.88 18.05
CA LEU A 178 -9.51 -6.28 18.15
C LEU A 178 -8.51 -7.00 17.25
N GLU A 179 -8.56 -8.33 17.19
CA GLU A 179 -7.74 -9.13 16.29
C GLU A 179 -8.03 -8.78 14.81
N GLU A 180 -9.30 -8.68 14.41
CA GLU A 180 -9.66 -8.23 13.07
C GLU A 180 -9.11 -6.82 12.77
N LYS A 181 -9.31 -5.88 13.71
CA LYS A 181 -8.83 -4.50 13.56
C LYS A 181 -7.31 -4.40 13.39
N ARG A 182 -6.53 -5.19 14.14
CA ARG A 182 -5.05 -5.21 14.05
C ARG A 182 -4.58 -5.54 12.64
N ARG A 183 -5.26 -6.48 11.99
CA ARG A 183 -4.95 -6.94 10.64
C ARG A 183 -5.13 -5.85 9.59
N TYR A 184 -6.26 -5.16 9.64
CA TYR A 184 -6.51 -4.01 8.77
C TYR A 184 -5.59 -2.82 9.08
N ARG A 185 -5.30 -2.56 10.36
CA ARG A 185 -4.37 -1.50 10.76
C ARG A 185 -2.98 -1.72 10.17
N PHE A 186 -2.41 -2.92 10.34
CA PHE A 186 -1.11 -3.26 9.75
C PHE A 186 -1.08 -2.99 8.24
N LEU A 187 -2.13 -3.42 7.52
CA LEU A 187 -2.19 -3.20 6.09
C LEU A 187 -2.16 -1.70 5.75
N ALA A 188 -2.94 -0.89 6.47
CA ALA A 188 -2.97 0.55 6.30
C ALA A 188 -1.63 1.21 6.64
N GLU A 189 -0.99 0.83 7.75
CA GLU A 189 0.31 1.35 8.18
C GLU A 189 1.43 1.03 7.18
N LYS A 190 1.47 -0.20 6.66
CA LYS A 190 2.47 -0.58 5.65
C LYS A 190 2.30 0.20 4.34
N HIS A 191 1.06 0.44 3.91
CA HIS A 191 0.80 1.26 2.70
C HIS A 191 1.01 2.76 2.96
N LEU A 192 0.78 3.24 4.18
CA LEU A 192 1.11 4.61 4.58
C LEU A 192 2.63 4.84 4.56
N LEU A 193 3.41 3.90 5.11
CA LEU A 193 4.87 3.90 5.01
C LEU A 193 5.31 4.01 3.54
N LEU A 194 4.82 3.11 2.69
CA LEU A 194 5.15 3.12 1.26
C LEU A 194 4.78 4.46 0.59
N SER A 195 3.59 5.00 0.89
CA SER A 195 3.11 6.26 0.34
C SER A 195 4.01 7.44 0.74
N ASN A 196 4.49 7.45 1.99
CA ASN A 196 5.45 8.44 2.46
C ASN A 196 6.80 8.31 1.77
N THR A 197 7.28 7.10 1.53
CA THR A 197 8.53 6.87 0.76
C THR A 197 8.39 7.36 -0.69
N PHE A 198 7.25 7.11 -1.33
CA PHE A 198 6.94 7.68 -2.65
C PHE A 198 6.90 9.22 -2.62
N LEU A 199 6.27 9.81 -1.61
CA LEU A 199 6.20 11.27 -1.46
C LEU A 199 7.59 11.90 -1.41
N GLN A 200 8.50 11.31 -0.63
CA GLN A 200 9.89 11.77 -0.55
C GLN A 200 10.61 11.64 -1.90
N PHE A 201 10.44 10.50 -2.59
CA PHE A 201 10.99 10.31 -3.94
C PHE A 201 10.47 11.36 -4.92
N PHE A 202 9.15 11.56 -5.01
CA PHE A 202 8.56 12.55 -5.92
C PHE A 202 9.00 13.98 -5.59
N GLY A 203 9.18 14.31 -4.30
CA GLY A 203 9.73 15.58 -3.87
C GLY A 203 11.15 15.82 -4.40
N ARG A 204 12.05 14.85 -4.24
CA ARG A 204 13.42 14.92 -4.76
C ARG A 204 13.46 14.96 -6.29
N ALA A 205 12.69 14.08 -6.94
CA ALA A 205 12.60 13.99 -8.40
C ALA A 205 12.11 15.31 -9.01
N ARG A 206 11.08 15.92 -8.43
CA ARG A 206 10.58 17.23 -8.86
C ARG A 206 11.65 18.30 -8.73
N GLY A 207 12.32 18.40 -7.58
CA GLY A 207 13.37 19.40 -7.36
C GLY A 207 14.52 19.26 -8.36
N MET A 208 14.97 18.03 -8.61
CA MET A 208 16.03 17.74 -9.59
C MET A 208 15.62 18.13 -11.00
N LEU A 209 14.45 17.69 -11.47
CA LEU A 209 13.98 17.94 -12.83
C LEU A 209 13.67 19.43 -13.07
N GLN A 210 13.09 20.13 -12.10
CA GLN A 210 12.80 21.56 -12.25
C GLN A 210 14.06 22.38 -12.52
N ASN A 211 15.15 22.10 -11.79
CA ASN A 211 16.42 22.80 -11.98
C ASN A 211 17.07 22.43 -13.32
N ARG A 212 17.08 21.13 -13.68
CA ARG A 212 17.74 20.64 -14.91
C ARG A 212 17.02 21.08 -16.19
N VAL A 213 15.69 20.97 -16.23
CA VAL A 213 14.90 21.28 -17.44
C VAL A 213 15.02 22.74 -17.84
N LEU A 214 15.07 23.67 -16.87
CA LEU A 214 15.28 25.09 -17.15
C LEU A 214 16.65 25.33 -17.79
N LEU A 215 17.72 24.76 -17.22
CA LEU A 215 19.08 24.89 -17.75
C LEU A 215 19.20 24.31 -19.16
N TRP A 216 18.68 23.10 -19.39
CA TRP A 216 18.72 22.48 -20.73
C TRP A 216 17.98 23.31 -21.76
N LYS A 217 16.85 23.93 -21.39
CA LYS A 217 16.10 24.81 -22.27
C LYS A 217 16.94 26.03 -22.67
N GLU A 218 17.51 26.73 -21.70
CA GLU A 218 18.36 27.90 -21.94
C GLU A 218 19.58 27.57 -22.81
N GLN A 219 20.29 26.47 -22.50
CA GLN A 219 21.46 26.02 -23.26
C GLN A 219 21.09 25.61 -24.69
N SER A 220 19.95 24.94 -24.87
CA SER A 220 19.47 24.56 -26.20
C SER A 220 19.08 25.78 -27.04
N GLU A 221 18.46 26.80 -26.44
CA GLU A 221 18.08 28.04 -27.12
C GLU A 221 19.33 28.86 -27.51
N ALA A 222 20.32 28.95 -26.61
CA ALA A 222 21.59 29.60 -26.90
C ALA A 222 22.33 28.94 -28.08
N SER A 223 22.25 27.61 -28.21
CA SER A 223 22.86 26.87 -29.32
C SER A 223 22.26 27.20 -30.70
N ARG A 224 21.05 27.80 -30.76
CA ARG A 224 20.39 28.17 -32.04
C ARG A 224 20.91 29.45 -32.67
N SER A 225 21.71 30.26 -31.96
CA SER A 225 22.27 31.51 -32.48
C SER A 225 23.79 31.43 -32.63
N PRO A 226 24.33 30.93 -33.76
CA PRO A 226 25.76 31.06 -34.08
C PRO A 226 26.15 32.48 -34.52
N SER A 227 25.17 33.33 -34.86
CA SER A 227 25.39 34.52 -35.70
C SER A 227 25.29 35.84 -34.95
N ARG A 228 26.28 36.14 -34.09
CA ARG A 228 26.65 37.55 -33.82
C ARG A 228 28.16 37.79 -33.72
N ALA A 229 28.94 36.77 -33.99
CA ALA A 229 30.38 36.91 -34.11
C ALA A 229 30.75 36.64 -35.57
N HIS A 230 31.39 37.64 -36.19
CA HIS A 230 32.12 37.57 -37.47
C HIS A 230 31.33 38.06 -38.71
N SER A 231 31.08 39.38 -38.72
CA SER A 231 31.26 40.16 -39.94
C SER A 231 32.37 41.19 -39.66
N PRO A 232 33.60 41.01 -40.18
CA PRO A 232 34.63 42.03 -40.12
C PRO A 232 34.36 43.08 -41.21
N GLY A 233 34.09 44.31 -40.78
CA GLY A 233 34.35 45.54 -41.54
C GLY A 233 33.43 45.85 -42.73
N LEU A 234 32.50 46.79 -42.53
CA LEU A 234 32.34 47.90 -43.47
C LEU A 234 31.65 49.07 -42.77
N LEU A 235 32.47 50.09 -42.49
CA LEU A 235 32.03 51.42 -42.07
C LEU A 235 31.38 52.15 -43.25
N GLY A 236 30.25 52.82 -43.02
CA GLY A 236 29.72 53.86 -43.92
C GLY A 236 28.30 54.32 -43.53
N PRO A 237 27.98 55.63 -43.59
CA PRO A 237 27.25 56.30 -42.49
C PRO A 237 25.86 56.89 -42.85
N VAL A 238 25.02 57.05 -41.80
CA VAL A 238 24.25 58.29 -41.45
C VAL A 238 22.83 58.53 -42.04
N LEU A 239 21.91 58.91 -41.12
CA LEU A 239 20.55 59.55 -41.20
C LEU A 239 19.35 58.64 -41.55
N GLY A 240 18.22 58.56 -40.82
CA GLY A 240 17.59 59.38 -39.77
C GLY A 240 16.27 58.71 -39.27
N PRO A 241 15.44 59.35 -38.43
CA PRO A 241 14.73 58.73 -37.29
C PRO A 241 13.19 58.47 -37.49
N PRO A 242 12.45 57.92 -36.49
CA PRO A 242 11.29 57.02 -36.66
C PRO A 242 9.92 57.72 -36.62
N TYR A 243 8.88 57.07 -37.17
CA TYR A 243 7.47 57.49 -37.01
C TYR A 243 6.66 56.46 -36.20
N PRO A 244 5.90 56.90 -35.17
CA PRO A 244 4.92 56.09 -34.47
C PRO A 244 3.46 56.41 -34.85
N SER A 245 2.59 55.43 -34.60
CA SER A 245 1.17 55.51 -34.22
C SER A 245 0.16 56.35 -35.01
N GLY A 246 -0.92 55.69 -35.43
CA GLY A 246 -2.26 56.26 -35.45
C GLY A 246 -3.32 55.16 -35.56
N ARG A 247 -4.56 55.29 -35.09
CA ARG A 247 -5.21 56.11 -34.06
C ARG A 247 -6.59 55.46 -33.89
N LEU A 248 -7.11 55.45 -32.68
CA LEU A 248 -8.41 54.92 -32.26
C LEU A 248 -9.59 55.70 -32.89
N THR A 249 -10.75 55.05 -33.07
CA THR A 249 -12.00 55.50 -32.42
C THR A 249 -13.00 54.37 -32.18
N PRO A 250 -13.91 54.54 -31.18
CA PRO A 250 -14.67 53.47 -30.52
C PRO A 250 -16.20 53.61 -30.69
N THR A 251 -16.95 52.53 -30.49
CA THR A 251 -18.40 52.61 -30.22
C THR A 251 -18.76 51.79 -28.97
N ARG A 252 -19.53 52.46 -28.11
CA ARG A 252 -20.07 52.15 -26.77
C ARG A 252 -20.78 50.80 -26.61
N LEU A 253 -20.58 50.11 -25.46
CA LEU A 253 -21.52 49.92 -24.30
C LEU A 253 -22.93 49.47 -24.73
N ASP A 254 -23.56 48.41 -24.24
CA ASP A 254 -23.48 47.69 -22.97
C ASP A 254 -24.33 46.42 -23.11
N MET A 255 -23.90 45.27 -22.58
CA MET A 255 -24.79 44.38 -21.82
C MET A 255 -23.99 43.25 -21.16
N VAL A 256 -23.96 43.34 -19.84
CA VAL A 256 -23.50 42.33 -18.89
C VAL A 256 -24.25 41.01 -19.10
N ARG A 257 -23.52 39.90 -19.28
CA ARG A 257 -24.04 38.55 -19.03
C ARG A 257 -23.07 37.75 -18.15
N PRO A 258 -23.57 36.93 -17.20
CA PRO A 258 -22.73 36.21 -16.25
C PRO A 258 -21.92 35.10 -16.93
N TRP A 259 -20.70 34.90 -16.44
CA TRP A 259 -19.81 33.77 -16.73
C TRP A 259 -20.56 32.42 -16.66
N ALA A 260 -20.37 31.58 -17.67
CA ALA A 260 -20.69 30.15 -17.66
C ALA A 260 -19.40 29.36 -17.97
N PRO A 261 -19.09 28.28 -17.22
CA PRO A 261 -17.88 27.50 -17.47
C PRO A 261 -18.01 26.67 -18.76
N PRO A 262 -16.92 26.42 -19.50
CA PRO A 262 -16.94 25.59 -20.70
C PRO A 262 -17.18 24.11 -20.35
N PRO A 263 -17.81 23.32 -21.24
CA PRO A 263 -17.98 21.87 -21.03
C PRO A 263 -16.63 21.12 -21.12
N PRO A 264 -16.45 20.00 -20.40
CA PRO A 264 -15.23 19.23 -20.46
C PRO A 264 -15.06 18.52 -21.81
N PRO A 265 -13.83 18.43 -22.35
CA PRO A 265 -13.58 17.75 -23.60
C PRO A 265 -13.38 16.23 -23.36
N PHE A 266 -14.02 15.43 -24.21
CA PHE A 266 -13.82 13.98 -24.42
C PHE A 266 -14.40 13.00 -23.37
N ALA A 267 -15.54 12.41 -23.71
CA ALA A 267 -15.91 11.07 -23.24
C ALA A 267 -15.26 10.02 -24.17
N PRO A 268 -14.72 8.90 -23.65
CA PRO A 268 -14.20 7.83 -24.50
C PRO A 268 -15.35 7.11 -25.23
N PRO A 269 -15.17 6.64 -26.48
CA PRO A 269 -16.20 5.90 -27.19
C PRO A 269 -16.45 4.53 -26.53
N PRO A 270 -17.67 3.98 -26.59
CA PRO A 270 -17.97 2.65 -26.06
C PRO A 270 -17.24 1.57 -26.88
N PRO A 271 -16.91 0.41 -26.27
CA PRO A 271 -16.27 -0.69 -26.97
C PRO A 271 -17.20 -1.27 -28.06
N PRO A 272 -16.66 -1.71 -29.22
CA PRO A 272 -17.47 -2.33 -30.25
C PRO A 272 -18.03 -3.68 -29.77
N ALA A 273 -19.30 -3.94 -30.11
CA ALA A 273 -19.97 -5.20 -29.86
C ALA A 273 -19.29 -6.37 -30.62
N PRO A 274 -19.33 -7.60 -30.09
CA PRO A 274 -18.61 -8.73 -30.66
C PRO A 274 -19.26 -9.16 -31.98
N SER A 275 -18.53 -9.03 -33.09
CA SER A 275 -18.92 -9.62 -34.36
C SER A 275 -18.39 -11.05 -34.43
N ALA A 276 -19.32 -12.00 -34.52
CA ALA A 276 -19.05 -13.41 -34.75
C ALA A 276 -18.64 -13.64 -36.21
N GLY A 277 -17.46 -14.23 -36.43
CA GLY A 277 -17.01 -14.69 -37.74
C GLY A 277 -15.61 -15.32 -37.68
N PRO A 278 -15.32 -16.37 -38.46
CA PRO A 278 -14.91 -17.62 -37.85
C PRO A 278 -13.57 -18.12 -38.36
N TRP A 279 -12.44 -17.68 -37.78
CA TRP A 279 -11.15 -18.36 -37.95
C TRP A 279 -10.30 -18.21 -36.68
N GLY A 280 -10.09 -19.32 -35.99
CA GLY A 280 -9.30 -19.41 -34.77
C GLY A 280 -7.79 -19.49 -35.02
N LEU A 281 -7.06 -19.38 -33.90
CA LEU A 281 -5.61 -19.52 -33.69
C LEU A 281 -4.78 -18.23 -33.81
N ARG A 282 -4.62 -17.53 -32.66
CA ARG A 282 -3.43 -16.72 -32.37
C ARG A 282 -2.53 -17.50 -31.38
N PRO A 283 -1.22 -17.66 -31.63
CA PRO A 283 -0.31 -18.24 -30.65
C PRO A 283 -0.04 -17.28 -29.49
N ALA A 284 0.07 -17.82 -28.28
CA ALA A 284 0.50 -17.12 -27.07
C ALA A 284 2.01 -16.85 -27.12
N ALA A 285 2.42 -15.59 -26.98
CA ALA A 285 3.82 -15.18 -26.99
C ALA A 285 4.33 -14.91 -25.57
N TRP A 286 4.45 -15.92 -24.71
CA TRP A 286 5.22 -15.84 -23.46
C TRP A 286 5.72 -17.22 -23.06
N SER A 287 6.88 -17.62 -23.58
CA SER A 287 7.54 -18.85 -23.17
C SER A 287 9.05 -18.72 -23.37
N LEU A 288 9.75 -17.97 -22.51
CA LEU A 288 11.19 -18.14 -22.25
C LEU A 288 11.54 -17.56 -20.86
N LEU A 289 11.92 -18.42 -19.90
CA LEU A 289 12.60 -18.08 -18.64
C LEU A 289 13.74 -19.10 -18.44
N PRO A 290 14.97 -18.69 -18.05
CA PRO A 290 15.97 -19.57 -17.44
C PRO A 290 15.91 -19.49 -15.89
N PRO A 291 16.58 -20.40 -15.14
CA PRO A 291 16.24 -20.71 -13.75
C PRO A 291 16.94 -19.83 -12.69
N ARG A 292 16.31 -19.83 -11.50
CA ARG A 292 16.69 -19.21 -10.21
C ARG A 292 18.15 -19.41 -9.78
N ALA A 293 18.68 -18.41 -9.05
CA ALA A 293 19.85 -18.50 -8.17
C ALA A 293 19.62 -17.71 -6.84
N PRO A 294 20.39 -17.95 -5.75
CA PRO A 294 19.86 -18.04 -4.38
C PRO A 294 20.01 -16.78 -3.50
N VAL A 295 19.26 -16.84 -2.40
CA VAL A 295 19.12 -15.90 -1.28
C VAL A 295 20.40 -15.84 -0.42
N TYR A 296 20.83 -14.63 -0.03
CA TYR A 296 21.84 -14.42 1.02
C TYR A 296 21.20 -13.98 2.34
N ALA A 297 21.77 -14.51 3.44
CA ALA A 297 21.31 -14.43 4.81
C ALA A 297 21.70 -13.13 5.54
N ALA A 298 20.89 -12.79 6.55
CA ALA A 298 21.02 -11.66 7.47
C ALA A 298 22.16 -11.79 8.51
N PRO A 299 22.38 -10.75 9.32
CA PRO A 299 22.64 -10.94 10.75
C PRO A 299 21.69 -10.17 11.68
N LEU A 300 21.60 -10.72 12.89
CA LEU A 300 20.66 -10.46 13.99
C LEU A 300 21.00 -9.28 14.93
N ARG A 301 19.94 -8.87 15.65
CA ARG A 301 19.84 -8.36 17.05
C ARG A 301 19.99 -6.86 17.33
N ARG A 302 18.95 -6.30 17.98
CA ARG A 302 18.91 -6.17 19.46
C ARG A 302 17.49 -5.99 19.99
N SER A 303 17.24 -6.65 21.12
CA SER A 303 15.99 -6.78 21.87
C SER A 303 15.71 -5.58 22.77
N PHE A 304 14.48 -5.08 22.76
CA PHE A 304 13.92 -4.16 23.76
C PHE A 304 12.49 -4.62 24.12
N ARG A 305 12.15 -4.67 25.41
CA ARG A 305 10.83 -5.10 25.92
C ARG A 305 10.00 -3.88 26.34
N PRO A 306 8.72 -3.80 25.94
CA PRO A 306 7.71 -3.03 26.67
C PRO A 306 6.61 -3.91 27.28
N GLY A 307 5.89 -3.33 28.25
CA GLY A 307 5.10 -4.01 29.29
C GLY A 307 3.68 -4.46 28.92
N ALA A 308 3.17 -5.35 29.77
CA ALA A 308 1.90 -6.04 29.66
C ALA A 308 0.70 -5.15 30.04
N ALA A 309 -0.01 -4.62 29.05
CA ALA A 309 -1.33 -4.01 29.27
C ALA A 309 -2.18 -4.05 27.98
N SER A 310 -2.64 -5.25 27.54
CA SER A 310 -3.74 -5.40 26.55
C SER A 310 -4.03 -6.85 26.14
N ALA A 311 -3.63 -7.84 26.94
CA ALA A 311 -3.87 -9.24 26.59
C ALA A 311 -5.30 -9.67 26.98
N PRO A 312 -5.98 -10.53 26.19
CA PRO A 312 -7.26 -11.12 26.58
C PRO A 312 -7.20 -11.70 28.00
N PRO A 313 -8.30 -11.75 28.77
CA PRO A 313 -8.25 -12.14 30.18
C PRO A 313 -7.58 -13.50 30.46
N TRP A 314 -7.60 -14.41 29.48
CA TRP A 314 -6.98 -15.76 29.56
C TRP A 314 -5.50 -15.79 29.17
N TRP A 315 -4.96 -14.73 28.58
CA TRP A 315 -3.54 -14.60 28.24
C TRP A 315 -2.65 -14.33 29.45
N LEU A 316 -3.18 -13.72 30.50
CA LEU A 316 -2.42 -13.32 31.69
C LEU A 316 -2.11 -14.50 32.64
N GLY A 317 -2.63 -15.70 32.35
CA GLY A 317 -2.53 -16.87 33.23
C GLY A 317 -1.46 -17.92 32.87
N ARG A 318 -0.68 -17.75 31.79
CA ARG A 318 0.40 -18.68 31.43
C ARG A 318 1.67 -17.98 30.94
N ARG A 319 2.77 -18.11 31.69
CA ARG A 319 4.16 -18.25 31.16
C ARG A 319 4.96 -19.10 32.16
N PRO A 320 5.77 -20.07 31.68
CA PRO A 320 6.88 -19.80 30.77
C PRO A 320 6.93 -20.58 29.44
N GLU A 321 5.96 -21.42 29.08
CA GLU A 321 6.03 -22.23 27.84
C GLU A 321 4.87 -21.96 26.88
N ASN A 322 4.73 -20.72 26.38
CA ASN A 322 3.85 -20.45 25.24
C ASN A 322 4.73 -19.98 24.06
N PRO A 323 4.94 -20.82 23.02
CA PRO A 323 5.72 -20.43 21.83
C PRO A 323 5.08 -19.28 21.05
N TYR A 324 3.82 -18.95 21.33
CA TYR A 324 3.09 -17.83 20.73
C TYR A 324 3.12 -16.59 21.59
N ALA A 325 3.86 -16.53 22.69
CA ALA A 325 3.99 -15.31 23.47
C ALA A 325 4.71 -14.18 22.72
N GLU A 326 5.36 -14.52 21.59
CA GLU A 326 5.88 -13.62 20.55
C GLU A 326 4.80 -13.18 19.55
N ALA A 327 3.56 -13.71 19.62
CA ALA A 327 2.38 -13.30 18.82
C ALA A 327 2.20 -11.78 18.77
N TRP A 328 2.46 -11.17 19.92
CA TRP A 328 2.35 -9.73 20.19
C TRP A 328 3.49 -8.92 19.57
N ASP A 329 4.64 -9.54 19.30
CA ASP A 329 5.86 -8.94 18.74
C ASP A 329 5.94 -9.08 17.19
N TRP A 330 5.01 -9.78 16.52
CA TRP A 330 5.08 -10.03 15.06
C TRP A 330 4.69 -8.84 14.17
N GLY A 331 4.84 -7.61 14.64
CA GLY A 331 4.68 -6.42 13.80
C GLY A 331 3.25 -6.14 13.34
N TRP A 332 2.22 -6.69 14.02
CA TRP A 332 0.82 -6.25 13.87
C TRP A 332 0.50 -4.94 14.65
N GLY A 333 1.52 -4.30 15.21
CA GLY A 333 1.48 -2.92 15.71
C GLY A 333 0.60 -2.69 16.94
N LEU A 334 1.20 -2.76 18.11
CA LEU A 334 0.93 -1.83 19.21
C LEU A 334 2.25 -1.13 19.51
N GLU A 335 2.47 0.03 18.89
CA GLU A 335 3.08 1.14 19.63
C GLU A 335 1.97 1.98 20.24
#